data_AF-A0A7R9VMA6-F1
#
_entry.id   AF-A0A7R9VMA6-F1
#
_cell.length_a   1.000
_cell.length_b   1.000
_cell.length_c   1.000
_cell.angle_alpha   90.00
_cell.angle_beta   90.00
_cell.angle_gamma   90.00
#
_symmetry.space_group_name_H-M   'P 1'
#
loop_
_entity.id
_entity.type
_entity.pdbx_description
1 polymer ?
#
loop_
_entity_poly.entity_id
_entity_poly.type
_entity_poly.pdbx_seq_one_letter_code
_entity_poly.pdbx_strand_id
1 'polypeptide(L)'
;ESSAKGHAAAAAAAADVSKLSKADQRRLARKQREAEWDAFNATRPDDSYENPDDVAAIEHAERTIGDFKLKSDPTYVLPEEQRMTPARKRLQMLALEEALHAAKMDFNGRLLALRTVKARVIDEINSKLSNIRGIDAQLEASRAREGGTGAPPPGEAGAGGGAAGRRS
;
A
#
# COMPACT_ATOMS: atom_id res chain seq x y z
N GLU A 1 -31.66 35.93 -31.74
CA GLU A 1 -31.89 37.29 -32.29
C GLU A 1 -31.66 38.45 -31.31
N SER A 2 -31.45 38.21 -30.00
CA SER A 2 -31.26 39.28 -29.00
C SER A 2 -29.86 39.93 -29.00
N SER A 3 -28.81 39.21 -29.42
CA SER A 3 -27.42 39.73 -29.42
C SER A 3 -27.16 40.77 -30.52
N ALA A 4 -27.75 40.62 -31.72
CA ALA A 4 -27.58 41.58 -32.83
C ALA A 4 -28.22 42.96 -32.54
N LYS A 5 -29.30 42.98 -31.75
CA LYS A 5 -30.02 44.23 -31.39
C LYS A 5 -29.26 45.07 -30.34
N GLY A 6 -28.47 44.44 -29.48
CA GLY A 6 -27.62 45.11 -28.48
C GLY A 6 -26.41 45.83 -29.09
N HIS A 7 -25.78 45.24 -30.11
CA HIS A 7 -24.64 45.87 -30.79
C HIS A 7 -25.05 47.10 -31.63
N ALA A 8 -26.22 47.07 -32.26
CA ALA A 8 -26.74 48.22 -33.01
C ALA A 8 -27.05 49.43 -32.11
N ALA A 9 -27.56 49.20 -30.89
CA ALA A 9 -27.85 50.26 -29.92
C ALA A 9 -26.57 50.88 -29.32
N ALA A 10 -25.55 50.06 -29.04
CA ALA A 10 -24.25 50.54 -28.56
C ALA A 10 -23.50 51.39 -29.62
N ALA A 11 -23.60 51.01 -30.90
CA ALA A 11 -23.02 51.77 -32.00
C ALA A 11 -23.70 53.14 -32.22
N ALA A 12 -25.03 53.22 -32.05
CA ALA A 12 -25.78 54.46 -32.14
C ALA A 12 -25.44 55.44 -31.00
N ALA A 13 -25.26 54.94 -29.77
CA ALA A 13 -24.82 55.76 -28.64
C ALA A 13 -23.36 56.23 -28.78
N ALA A 14 -22.45 55.39 -29.30
CA ALA A 14 -21.07 55.77 -29.57
C ALA A 14 -20.94 56.87 -30.66
N ALA A 15 -21.83 56.86 -31.64
CA ALA A 15 -21.91 57.89 -32.69
C ALA A 15 -22.46 59.25 -32.20
N ASP A 16 -23.17 59.28 -31.07
CA ASP A 16 -23.67 60.51 -30.44
C ASP A 16 -22.60 61.17 -29.57
N VAL A 17 -21.81 60.36 -28.86
CA VAL A 17 -20.67 60.82 -28.03
C VAL A 17 -19.56 61.46 -28.86
N SER A 18 -19.32 60.99 -30.10
CA SER A 18 -18.31 61.54 -31.01
C SER A 18 -18.62 62.96 -31.51
N LYS A 19 -19.88 63.40 -31.42
CA LYS A 19 -20.34 64.75 -31.79
C LYS A 19 -20.26 65.77 -30.65
N LEU A 20 -20.02 65.32 -29.42
CA LEU A 20 -19.82 66.18 -28.25
C LEU A 20 -18.38 66.72 -28.17
N SER A 21 -18.20 67.83 -27.46
CA SER A 21 -16.87 68.40 -27.19
C SER A 21 -15.97 67.38 -26.48
N LYS A 22 -14.66 67.43 -26.75
CA LYS A 22 -13.65 66.57 -26.08
C LYS A 22 -13.75 66.62 -24.54
N ALA A 23 -14.21 67.75 -23.98
CA ALA A 23 -14.42 67.88 -22.54
C ALA A 23 -15.59 67.03 -22.04
N ASP A 24 -16.69 66.97 -22.79
CA ASP A 24 -17.89 66.22 -22.44
C ASP A 24 -17.69 64.72 -22.63
N GLN A 25 -16.95 64.31 -23.67
CA GLN A 25 -16.51 62.92 -23.87
C GLN A 25 -15.71 62.41 -22.66
N ARG A 26 -14.78 63.22 -22.13
CA ARG A 26 -14.01 62.89 -20.92
C ARG A 26 -14.86 62.86 -19.65
N ARG A 27 -15.96 63.62 -19.60
CA ARG A 27 -16.90 63.62 -18.47
C ARG A 27 -17.76 62.36 -18.51
N LEU A 28 -18.22 61.96 -19.70
CA LEU A 28 -19.01 60.75 -19.88
C LEU A 28 -18.19 59.48 -19.60
N ALA A 29 -16.95 59.41 -20.10
CA ALA A 29 -16.05 58.28 -19.84
C ALA A 29 -15.73 58.12 -18.34
N ARG A 30 -15.64 59.24 -17.59
CA ARG A 30 -15.49 59.19 -16.13
C ARG A 30 -16.72 58.61 -15.44
N LYS A 31 -17.92 59.04 -15.83
CA LYS A 31 -19.18 58.51 -15.28
C LYS A 31 -19.37 57.03 -15.60
N GLN A 32 -19.00 56.59 -16.81
CA GLN A 32 -19.05 55.17 -17.18
C GLN A 32 -18.10 54.34 -16.31
N ARG A 33 -16.86 54.81 -16.13
CA ARG A 33 -15.90 54.15 -15.24
C ARG A 33 -16.34 54.10 -13.80
N GLU A 34 -16.96 55.17 -13.29
CA GLU A 34 -17.52 55.22 -11.95
C GLU A 34 -18.66 54.20 -11.79
N ALA A 35 -19.57 54.11 -12.76
CA ALA A 35 -20.64 53.12 -12.75
C ALA A 35 -20.12 51.67 -12.86
N GLU A 36 -19.10 51.43 -13.70
CA GLU A 36 -18.41 50.13 -13.78
C GLU A 36 -17.71 49.76 -12.47
N TRP A 37 -17.11 50.76 -11.81
CA TRP A 37 -16.44 50.59 -10.52
C TRP A 37 -17.43 50.30 -9.39
N ASP A 38 -18.56 51.00 -9.37
CA ASP A 38 -19.63 50.77 -8.39
C ASP A 38 -20.26 49.39 -8.59
N ALA A 39 -20.51 48.99 -9.85
CA ALA A 39 -21.00 47.66 -10.18
C ALA A 39 -20.01 46.56 -9.78
N PHE A 40 -18.71 46.79 -9.99
CA PHE A 40 -17.66 45.85 -9.57
C PHE A 40 -17.59 45.72 -8.04
N ASN A 41 -17.59 46.84 -7.31
CA ASN A 41 -17.52 46.80 -5.84
C ASN A 41 -18.79 46.19 -5.21
N ALA A 42 -19.94 46.30 -5.86
CA ALA A 42 -21.17 45.61 -5.43
C ALA A 42 -21.06 44.08 -5.51
N THR A 43 -20.10 43.52 -6.27
CA THR A 43 -19.83 42.07 -6.33
C THR A 43 -18.85 41.59 -5.26
N ARG A 44 -18.34 42.47 -4.39
CA ARG A 44 -17.41 42.10 -3.34
C ARG A 44 -18.11 41.13 -2.36
N PRO A 45 -17.53 39.94 -2.09
CA PRO A 45 -18.02 39.05 -1.04
C PRO A 45 -17.99 39.73 0.34
N ASP A 46 -18.77 39.21 1.28
CA ASP A 46 -18.81 39.70 2.66
C ASP A 46 -17.43 39.66 3.32
N ASP A 47 -17.11 40.68 4.12
CA ASP A 47 -15.81 40.83 4.78
C ASP A 47 -15.59 39.73 5.85
N SER A 48 -16.64 39.00 6.23
CA SER A 48 -16.59 37.86 7.16
C SER A 48 -16.48 36.49 6.47
N TYR A 49 -16.43 36.44 5.13
CA TYR A 49 -16.31 35.18 4.41
C TYR A 49 -14.85 34.71 4.38
N GLU A 50 -14.55 33.69 5.17
CA GLU A 50 -13.28 32.97 5.13
C GLU A 50 -13.42 31.70 4.27
N ASN A 51 -12.43 31.46 3.42
CA ASN A 51 -12.39 30.23 2.64
C ASN A 51 -12.09 29.04 3.57
N PRO A 52 -12.91 27.97 3.55
CA PRO A 52 -12.70 26.81 4.41
C PRO A 52 -11.33 26.14 4.22
N ASP A 53 -10.76 26.19 3.02
CA ASP A 53 -9.44 25.61 2.74
C ASP A 53 -8.32 26.39 3.46
N ASP A 54 -8.44 27.71 3.50
CA ASP A 54 -7.47 28.60 4.16
C ASP A 54 -7.54 28.44 5.68
N VAL A 55 -8.76 28.34 6.24
CA VAL A 55 -8.97 28.06 7.67
C VAL A 55 -8.34 26.71 8.04
N ALA A 56 -8.61 25.66 7.25
CA ALA A 56 -8.03 24.35 7.48
C ALA A 56 -6.49 24.35 7.39
N ALA A 57 -5.92 25.11 6.45
CA ALA A 57 -4.48 25.26 6.30
C ALA A 57 -3.85 26.00 7.49
N ILE A 58 -4.49 27.06 7.99
CA ILE A 58 -4.06 27.80 9.19
C ILE A 58 -4.08 26.88 10.40
N GLU A 59 -5.19 26.18 10.66
CA GLU A 59 -5.28 25.25 11.78
C GLU A 59 -4.24 24.11 11.69
N HIS A 60 -3.99 23.60 10.47
CA HIS A 60 -2.95 22.59 10.26
C HIS A 60 -1.55 23.12 10.54
N ALA A 61 -1.24 24.35 10.08
CA ALA A 61 0.04 25.02 10.34
C ALA A 61 0.24 25.31 11.84
N GLU A 62 -0.80 25.75 12.54
CA GLU A 62 -0.78 25.95 13.99
C GLU A 62 -0.47 24.64 14.74
N ARG A 63 -1.09 23.53 14.34
CA ARG A 63 -0.86 22.21 14.95
C ARG A 63 0.51 21.60 14.62
N THR A 64 1.05 21.88 13.45
CA THR A 64 2.21 21.15 12.90
C THR A 64 3.52 21.95 12.95
N ILE A 65 3.46 23.28 12.88
CA ILE A 65 4.63 24.17 12.74
C ILE A 65 4.69 25.22 13.87
N GLY A 66 3.62 25.36 14.68
CA GLY A 66 3.51 26.34 15.76
C GLY A 66 4.41 26.10 17.01
N ASP A 67 4.11 26.84 18.08
CA ASP A 67 4.83 26.97 19.36
C ASP A 67 5.19 25.61 20.02
N PHE A 68 6.35 25.05 19.63
CA PHE A 68 6.94 23.87 20.26
C PHE A 68 7.55 24.26 21.61
N LYS A 69 6.70 24.41 22.63
CA LYS A 69 7.17 24.51 24.02
C LYS A 69 8.12 23.36 24.32
N LEU A 70 9.25 23.68 24.96
CA LEU A 70 10.17 22.66 25.44
C LEU A 70 9.43 21.73 26.41
N LYS A 71 9.73 20.43 26.37
CA LYS A 71 9.14 19.45 27.30
C LYS A 71 9.41 19.76 28.78
N SER A 72 10.45 20.54 29.04
CA SER A 72 10.86 21.02 30.36
C SER A 72 10.24 22.37 30.75
N ASP A 73 9.56 23.04 29.81
CA ASP A 73 8.92 24.32 30.08
C ASP A 73 7.74 24.10 31.05
N PRO A 74 7.63 24.86 32.15
CA PRO A 74 6.54 24.72 33.11
C PRO A 74 5.15 25.03 32.52
N THR A 75 5.07 25.71 31.38
CA THR A 75 3.82 26.00 30.66
C THR A 75 3.44 24.93 29.63
N TYR A 76 4.29 23.92 29.42
CA TYR A 76 4.00 22.85 28.46
C TYR A 76 2.92 21.89 28.98
N VAL A 77 1.80 21.85 28.27
CA VAL A 77 0.71 20.91 28.53
C VAL A 77 0.55 20.00 27.31
N LEU A 78 0.84 18.71 27.49
CA LEU A 78 0.64 17.70 26.44
C LEU A 78 -0.85 17.65 26.02
N PRO A 79 -1.18 17.74 24.72
CA PRO A 79 -2.51 17.46 24.21
C PRO A 79 -2.97 16.06 24.63
N GLU A 80 -4.26 15.90 24.94
CA GLU A 80 -4.80 14.65 25.50
C GLU A 80 -4.51 13.43 24.61
N GLU A 81 -4.55 13.58 23.30
CA GLU A 81 -4.27 12.54 22.32
C GLU A 81 -2.84 12.00 22.42
N GLN A 82 -1.88 12.88 22.70
CA GLN A 82 -0.45 12.54 22.80
C GLN A 82 -0.03 12.11 24.21
N ARG A 83 -0.92 12.24 25.21
CA ARG A 83 -0.64 11.79 26.57
C ARG A 83 -0.51 10.27 26.62
N MET A 84 0.70 9.80 26.84
CA MET A 84 0.96 8.38 27.09
C MET A 84 0.74 8.06 28.57
N THR A 85 -0.49 7.70 28.92
CA THR A 85 -0.80 7.23 30.28
C THR A 85 -0.33 5.77 30.47
N PRO A 86 -0.05 5.35 31.72
CA PRO A 86 0.29 3.95 32.01
C PRO A 86 -0.78 2.96 31.51
N ALA A 87 -2.06 3.34 31.58
CA ALA A 87 -3.17 2.53 31.05
C ALA A 87 -3.06 2.34 29.53
N ARG A 88 -2.79 3.41 28.76
CA ARG A 88 -2.58 3.32 27.31
C ARG A 88 -1.36 2.46 26.97
N LYS A 89 -0.27 2.57 27.74
CA LYS A 89 0.92 1.70 27.57
C LYS A 89 0.61 0.24 27.86
N ARG A 90 -0.22 -0.06 28.86
CA ARG A 90 -0.67 -1.42 29.14
C ARG A 90 -1.47 -2.02 27.98
N LEU A 91 -2.39 -1.25 27.39
CA LEU A 91 -3.13 -1.70 26.20
C LEU A 91 -2.19 -1.98 25.02
N GLN A 92 -1.19 -1.12 24.80
CA GLN A 92 -0.16 -1.35 23.77
C GLN A 92 0.62 -2.65 24.03
N MET A 93 0.99 -2.94 25.28
CA MET A 93 1.67 -4.20 25.63
C MET A 93 0.79 -5.42 25.35
N LEU A 94 -0.50 -5.37 25.70
CA LEU A 94 -1.43 -6.47 25.42
C LEU A 94 -1.59 -6.73 23.91
N ALA A 95 -1.70 -5.68 23.10
CA ALA A 95 -1.77 -5.81 21.65
C ALA A 95 -0.50 -6.45 21.06
N LEU A 96 0.66 -6.13 21.62
CA LEU A 96 1.93 -6.76 21.23
C LEU A 96 1.99 -8.25 21.64
N GLU A 97 1.50 -8.58 22.83
CA GLU A 97 1.42 -9.97 23.30
C GLU A 97 0.50 -10.81 22.40
N GLU A 98 -0.65 -10.24 21.99
CA GLU A 98 -1.58 -10.89 21.06
C GLU A 98 -0.93 -11.12 19.69
N ALA A 99 -0.27 -10.10 19.13
CA ALA A 99 0.43 -10.23 17.85
C ALA A 99 1.54 -11.29 17.91
N LEU A 100 2.31 -11.33 19.00
CA LEU A 100 3.34 -12.34 19.23
C LEU A 100 2.73 -13.75 19.32
N HIS A 101 1.61 -13.89 20.03
CA HIS A 101 0.92 -15.16 20.16
C HIS A 101 0.39 -15.65 18.80
N ALA A 102 -0.23 -14.76 18.02
CA ALA A 102 -0.67 -15.08 16.65
C ALA A 102 0.49 -15.55 15.77
N ALA A 103 1.61 -14.82 15.76
CA ALA A 103 2.79 -15.19 14.97
C ALA A 103 3.36 -16.57 15.38
N LYS A 104 3.37 -16.88 16.69
CA LYS A 104 3.79 -18.20 17.20
C LYS A 104 2.85 -19.31 16.73
N MET A 105 1.53 -19.09 16.80
CA MET A 105 0.55 -20.08 16.37
C MET A 105 0.61 -20.32 14.86
N ASP A 106 0.78 -19.28 14.06
CA ASP A 106 0.96 -19.39 12.61
C ASP A 106 2.20 -20.19 12.26
N PHE A 107 3.33 -19.89 12.91
CA PHE A 107 4.56 -20.66 12.72
C PHE A 107 4.38 -22.13 13.10
N ASN A 108 3.79 -22.40 14.26
CA ASN A 108 3.53 -23.76 14.73
C ASN A 108 2.59 -24.50 13.76
N GLY A 109 1.55 -23.84 13.25
CA GLY A 109 0.65 -24.40 12.25
C GLY A 109 1.38 -24.80 10.97
N ARG A 110 2.24 -23.92 10.44
CA ARG A 110 3.07 -24.21 9.26
C ARG A 110 4.05 -25.35 9.51
N LEU A 111 4.69 -25.39 10.68
CA LEU A 111 5.63 -26.43 11.06
C LEU A 111 4.94 -27.80 11.16
N LEU A 112 3.75 -27.86 11.77
CA LEU A 112 2.97 -29.10 11.85
C LEU A 112 2.50 -29.56 10.46
N ALA A 113 2.05 -28.64 9.60
CA ALA A 113 1.71 -28.97 8.21
C ALA A 113 2.92 -29.50 7.43
N LEU A 114 4.12 -28.94 7.62
CA LEU A 114 5.33 -29.45 7.00
C LEU A 114 5.68 -30.86 7.51
N ARG A 115 5.47 -31.13 8.81
CA ARG A 115 5.67 -32.47 9.39
C ARG A 115 4.73 -33.50 8.79
N THR A 116 3.46 -33.19 8.58
CA THR A 116 2.51 -34.13 7.96
C THR A 116 2.86 -34.42 6.51
N VAL A 117 3.28 -33.39 5.75
CA VAL A 117 3.78 -33.57 4.38
C VAL A 117 5.03 -34.44 4.37
N LYS A 118 6.00 -34.19 5.26
CA LYS A 118 7.21 -35.02 5.39
C LYS A 118 6.88 -36.48 5.66
N ALA A 119 5.97 -36.75 6.60
CA ALA A 119 5.54 -38.11 6.91
C ALA A 119 4.95 -38.82 5.68
N ARG A 120 4.03 -38.15 4.98
CA ARG A 120 3.45 -38.68 3.73
C ARG A 120 4.51 -39.03 2.68
N VAL A 121 5.47 -38.13 2.44
CA VAL A 121 6.54 -38.35 1.47
C VAL A 121 7.40 -39.56 1.86
N ILE A 122 7.71 -39.72 3.15
CA ILE A 122 8.45 -40.89 3.64
C ILE A 122 7.66 -42.18 3.39
N ASP A 123 6.36 -42.19 3.69
CA ASP A 123 5.50 -43.36 3.45
C ASP A 123 5.42 -43.71 1.97
N GLU A 124 5.29 -42.71 1.09
CA GLU A 124 5.31 -42.90 -0.36
C GLU A 124 6.64 -43.47 -0.86
N ILE A 125 7.77 -42.96 -0.37
CA ILE A 125 9.10 -43.47 -0.73
C ILE A 125 9.24 -44.93 -0.29
N ASN A 126 8.83 -45.25 0.94
CA ASN A 126 8.91 -46.60 1.48
C ASN A 126 8.03 -47.58 0.69
N SER A 127 6.81 -47.17 0.33
CA SER A 127 5.92 -47.96 -0.52
C SER A 127 6.53 -48.21 -1.89
N LYS A 128 7.08 -47.18 -2.56
CA LYS A 128 7.75 -47.32 -3.85
C LYS A 128 8.97 -48.24 -3.77
N LEU A 129 9.79 -48.12 -2.73
CA LEU A 129 10.95 -48.98 -2.51
C LEU A 129 10.53 -50.45 -2.31
N SER A 130 9.46 -50.69 -1.56
CA SER A 130 8.86 -52.02 -1.41
C SER A 130 8.41 -52.59 -2.76
N ASN A 131 7.74 -51.78 -3.58
CA ASN A 131 7.27 -52.19 -4.90
C ASN A 131 8.44 -52.54 -5.84
N ILE A 132 9.50 -51.72 -5.87
CA ILE A 132 10.69 -51.99 -6.67
C ILE A 132 11.34 -53.30 -6.24
N ARG A 133 11.54 -53.51 -4.94
CA ARG A 133 12.08 -54.79 -4.42
C ARG A 133 11.20 -55.99 -4.80
N GLY A 134 9.89 -55.81 -4.82
CA GLY A 134 8.94 -56.84 -5.29
C GLY A 134 9.11 -57.15 -6.77
N ILE A 135 9.25 -56.13 -7.61
CA ILE A 135 9.51 -56.29 -9.06
C ILE A 135 10.86 -56.97 -9.29
N ASP A 136 11.93 -56.53 -8.60
CA ASP A 136 13.26 -57.15 -8.69
C ASP A 136 13.21 -58.64 -8.33
N ALA A 137 12.49 -58.99 -7.26
CA ALA A 137 12.30 -60.39 -6.87
C ALA A 137 11.50 -61.20 -7.92
N GLN A 138 10.48 -60.60 -8.55
CA GLN A 138 9.73 -61.24 -9.63
C GLN A 138 10.56 -61.42 -10.90
N LEU A 139 11.40 -60.45 -11.25
CA LEU A 139 12.31 -60.52 -12.39
C LEU A 139 13.38 -61.59 -12.17
N GLU A 140 14.01 -61.65 -11.00
CA GLU A 140 14.96 -62.72 -10.65
C GLU A 140 14.28 -64.09 -10.69
N ALA A 141 13.06 -64.22 -10.15
CA ALA A 141 12.30 -65.47 -10.22
C ALA A 141 11.94 -65.86 -11.67
N SER A 142 11.67 -64.91 -12.55
CA SER A 142 11.37 -65.16 -13.96
C SER A 142 12.63 -65.54 -14.73
N ARG A 143 13.74 -64.85 -14.47
CA ARG A 143 15.07 -65.16 -15.02
C ARG A 143 15.56 -66.54 -14.59
N ALA A 144 15.31 -66.93 -13.35
CA ALA A 144 15.61 -68.28 -12.86
C ALA A 144 14.76 -69.37 -13.54
N ARG A 145 13.52 -69.06 -13.96
CA ARG A 145 12.66 -69.97 -14.72
C ARG A 145 13.09 -70.08 -16.19
N GLU A 146 13.48 -68.97 -16.80
CA GLU A 146 13.97 -68.91 -18.20
C GLU A 146 15.43 -69.44 -18.32
N GLY A 147 16.22 -69.35 -17.25
CA GLY A 147 17.61 -69.82 -17.16
C GLY A 147 17.80 -71.32 -16.96
N GLY A 148 16.75 -72.14 -17.06
CA GLY A 148 16.82 -73.61 -16.97
C GLY A 148 17.59 -74.29 -18.11
N THR A 149 18.05 -73.56 -19.13
CA THR A 149 18.88 -74.07 -20.23
C THR A 149 20.04 -73.12 -20.53
N GLY A 150 21.06 -73.07 -19.68
CA GLY A 150 22.29 -72.31 -19.95
C GLY A 150 23.32 -72.51 -18.86
N ALA A 151 24.29 -73.37 -19.13
CA ALA A 151 25.37 -73.78 -18.24
C ALA A 151 26.12 -72.61 -17.55
N PRO A 152 26.61 -72.79 -16.30
CA PRO A 152 27.44 -71.78 -15.64
C PRO A 152 28.83 -71.71 -16.29
N PRO A 153 29.42 -70.52 -16.51
CA PRO A 153 30.82 -70.43 -16.91
C PRO A 153 31.74 -70.74 -15.71
N PRO A 154 32.85 -71.49 -15.92
CA PRO A 154 33.82 -71.76 -14.87
C PRO A 154 34.80 -70.60 -14.72
N GLY A 155 35.00 -70.17 -13.47
CA GLY A 155 36.22 -69.51 -13.02
C GLY A 155 36.25 -67.99 -13.18
N GLU A 156 36.23 -67.29 -12.04
CA GLU A 156 37.33 -66.39 -11.71
C GLU A 156 37.38 -66.18 -10.19
N ALA A 157 38.46 -66.68 -9.60
CA ALA A 157 38.87 -66.39 -8.25
C ALA A 157 39.66 -65.07 -8.25
N GLY A 158 39.30 -64.15 -7.34
CA GLY A 158 40.06 -62.93 -7.03
C GLY A 158 39.24 -62.08 -6.05
N ALA A 159 39.44 -62.20 -4.74
CA ALA A 159 40.47 -61.53 -3.94
C ALA A 159 40.26 -60.00 -3.79
N GLY A 160 40.08 -59.56 -2.53
CA GLY A 160 40.11 -58.17 -2.07
C GLY A 160 38.74 -57.67 -1.58
N GLY A 161 38.48 -57.31 -0.32
CA GLY A 161 39.35 -56.86 0.76
C GLY A 161 39.05 -55.40 1.08
N GLY A 162 38.42 -55.14 2.24
CA GLY A 162 38.28 -53.81 2.87
C GLY A 162 37.02 -53.03 2.47
N ALA A 163 36.46 -52.14 3.27
CA ALA A 163 36.77 -51.71 4.62
C ALA A 163 35.53 -51.00 5.19
N ALA A 164 35.48 -50.94 6.52
CA ALA A 164 34.46 -50.26 7.30
C ALA A 164 34.29 -48.78 6.91
N GLY A 165 33.06 -48.28 7.07
CA GLY A 165 32.73 -46.87 6.93
C GLY A 165 31.50 -46.51 7.74
N ARG A 166 31.60 -46.60 9.08
CA ARG A 166 30.73 -45.82 9.97
C ARG A 166 30.96 -44.35 9.64
N ARG A 167 29.91 -43.62 9.30
CA ARG A 167 29.92 -42.17 9.36
C ARG A 167 28.72 -41.69 10.16
N SER A 168 29.06 -40.71 10.98
CA SER A 168 28.33 -40.01 12.04
C SER A 168 26.99 -39.43 11.64
#